data_AF-A0A7C5L016-F1
#
_entry.id   AF-A0A7C5L016-F1
#
_cell.length_a   1.000
_cell.length_b   1.000
_cell.length_c   1.000
_cell.angle_alpha   90.00
_cell.angle_beta   90.00
_cell.angle_gamma   90.00
#
_symmetry.space_group_name_H-M   'P 1'
#
loop_
_entity.id
_entity.type
_entity.pdbx_description
1 polymer ?
#
loop_
_entity_poly.entity_id
_entity_poly.type
_entity_poly.pdbx_seq_one_letter_code
_entity_poly.pdbx_strand_id
1 'polypeptide(L)'
;TVLVGGKRTLKIGDLMGTVVIPFKKLDTEEAIEELVELAEEMIDFWAENGLEHERTGEMIERIGLVNYLEGIGLEVDPNMVGSPHQSSYIRMDGWDEEAEKWFERKAEAASA
;
A
#
# COMPACT_ATOMS: atom_id res chain seq x y z
N THR A 1 0.64 17.98 -2.57
CA THR A 1 1.08 16.57 -2.49
C THR A 1 1.13 16.18 -1.04
N VAL A 2 0.62 15.00 -0.70
CA VAL A 2 0.72 14.44 0.65
C VAL A 2 1.78 13.35 0.62
N LEU A 3 2.75 13.43 1.53
CA LEU A 3 3.80 12.42 1.68
C LEU A 3 3.78 11.86 3.11
N VAL A 4 3.97 10.55 3.23
CA VAL A 4 3.83 9.81 4.49
C VAL A 4 5.06 8.96 4.77
N GLY A 5 5.35 8.73 6.05
CA GLY A 5 6.38 7.77 6.47
C GLY A 5 7.77 8.36 6.69
N GLY A 6 7.94 9.67 6.55
CA GLY A 6 9.19 10.35 6.84
C GLY A 6 9.65 10.16 8.29
N LYS A 7 10.89 9.70 8.49
CA LYS A 7 11.44 9.44 9.82
C LYS A 7 12.97 9.48 9.85
N ARG A 8 13.51 9.54 11.07
CA ARG A 8 14.94 9.46 11.36
C ARG A 8 15.38 8.02 11.66
N THR A 9 16.67 7.85 11.88
CA THR A 9 17.46 6.64 11.69
C THR A 9 16.94 5.38 12.37
N LEU A 10 16.40 5.46 13.58
CA LEU A 10 15.98 4.26 14.29
C LEU A 10 14.55 3.85 13.89
N LYS A 11 14.28 2.57 13.61
CA LYS A 11 15.21 1.40 13.63
C LYS A 11 15.79 1.04 12.25
N ILE A 12 15.04 1.21 11.15
CA ILE A 12 15.44 0.69 9.83
C ILE A 12 16.18 1.68 8.91
N GLY A 13 16.56 2.85 9.42
CA GLY A 13 17.19 3.92 8.64
C GLY A 13 16.33 5.17 8.50
N ASP A 14 16.91 6.20 7.87
CA ASP A 14 16.20 7.43 7.54
C ASP A 14 15.27 7.19 6.34
N LEU A 15 14.03 7.63 6.44
CA LEU A 15 13.07 7.59 5.33
C LEU A 15 12.63 9.01 5.00
N MET A 16 12.58 9.31 3.71
CA MET A 16 11.79 10.44 3.20
C MET A 16 10.34 10.01 3.06
N GLY A 17 9.43 10.97 2.96
CA GLY A 17 8.02 10.66 2.76
C GLY A 17 7.76 10.03 1.38
N THR A 18 6.94 8.99 1.35
CA THR A 18 6.39 8.38 0.14
C THR A 18 5.14 9.14 -0.29
N VAL A 19 4.99 9.41 -1.58
CA VAL A 19 3.80 10.10 -2.12
C VAL A 19 2.60 9.17 -2.01
N VAL A 20 1.58 9.60 -1.25
CA VAL A 20 0.29 8.88 -1.13
C VAL A 20 -0.84 9.64 -1.82
N ILE A 21 -0.72 10.97 -1.95
CA ILE A 21 -1.59 11.78 -2.81
C ILE A 21 -0.71 12.66 -3.70
N PRO A 22 -0.64 12.40 -5.02
CA PRO A 22 0.14 13.23 -5.94
C PRO A 22 -0.28 14.70 -5.89
N PHE A 23 -1.58 14.96 -5.87
CA PHE A 23 -2.15 16.31 -5.81
C PHE A 23 -3.51 16.33 -5.08
N LYS A 24 -3.68 17.24 -4.13
CA LYS A 24 -4.95 17.59 -3.48
C LYS A 24 -5.06 19.10 -3.47
N LYS A 25 -6.14 19.64 -4.03
CA LYS A 25 -6.44 21.07 -3.94
C LYS A 25 -7.10 21.32 -2.58
N LEU A 26 -6.69 22.38 -1.87
CA LEU A 26 -7.16 22.73 -0.53
C LEU A 26 -7.71 24.17 -0.51
N ASP A 27 -8.67 24.46 -1.38
CA ASP A 27 -9.29 25.78 -1.51
C ASP A 27 -10.71 25.86 -0.93
N THR A 28 -11.24 24.75 -0.43
CA THR A 28 -12.55 24.64 0.22
C THR A 28 -12.41 24.00 1.59
N GLU A 29 -13.37 24.27 2.48
CA GLU A 29 -13.45 23.63 3.81
C GLU A 29 -13.60 22.11 3.68
N GLU A 30 -14.49 21.66 2.79
CA GLU A 30 -14.71 20.24 2.47
C GLU A 30 -13.40 19.53 2.06
N ALA A 31 -12.56 20.18 1.25
CA ALA A 31 -11.28 19.58 0.85
C ALA A 31 -10.27 19.48 2.00
N ILE A 32 -10.40 20.33 3.02
CA ILE A 32 -9.60 20.26 4.25
C ILE A 32 -10.16 19.16 5.15
N GLU A 33 -11.48 19.07 5.30
CA GLU A 33 -12.16 18.00 6.04
C GLU A 33 -11.77 16.63 5.47
N GLU A 34 -11.83 16.42 4.16
CA GLU A 34 -11.38 15.18 3.51
C GLU A 34 -9.91 14.84 3.81
N LEU A 35 -9.04 15.85 3.96
CA LEU A 35 -7.64 15.63 4.32
C LEU A 35 -7.49 15.22 5.79
N VAL A 36 -8.32 15.79 6.67
CA VAL A 36 -8.35 15.45 8.10
C VAL A 36 -8.89 14.03 8.28
N GLU A 37 -9.99 13.69 7.63
CA GLU A 37 -10.55 12.33 7.64
C GLU A 37 -9.53 11.31 7.18
N LEU A 38 -8.82 11.58 6.07
CA LEU A 38 -7.73 10.71 5.63
C LEU A 38 -6.62 10.57 6.68
N ALA A 39 -6.27 11.65 7.38
CA ALA A 39 -5.26 11.59 8.43
C ALA A 39 -5.73 10.75 9.64
N GLU A 40 -7.02 10.80 9.97
CA GLU A 40 -7.65 9.96 11.00
C GLU A 40 -7.60 8.48 10.59
N GLU A 41 -8.02 8.15 9.37
CA GLU A 41 -7.92 6.78 8.82
C GLU A 41 -6.48 6.25 8.83
N MET A 42 -5.49 7.10 8.49
CA MET A 42 -4.08 6.73 8.57
C MET A 42 -3.62 6.43 10.01
N ILE A 43 -4.13 7.19 10.99
CA ILE A 43 -3.81 7.00 12.41
C ILE A 43 -4.46 5.71 12.92
N ASP A 44 -5.73 5.49 12.61
CA ASP A 44 -6.48 4.31 13.04
C ASP A 44 -5.89 3.04 12.43
N PHE A 45 -5.61 3.05 11.12
CA PHE A 45 -4.94 1.93 10.46
C PHE A 45 -3.57 1.61 11.10
N TRP A 46 -2.78 2.64 11.45
CA TRP A 46 -1.51 2.44 12.15
C TRP A 46 -1.71 1.94 13.59
N ALA A 47 -2.72 2.43 14.31
CA ALA A 47 -3.01 2.00 15.67
C ALA A 47 -3.38 0.50 15.75
N GLU A 48 -4.04 -0.02 14.72
CA GLU A 48 -4.42 -1.43 14.63
C GLU A 48 -3.28 -2.35 14.14
N ASN A 49 -2.43 -1.87 13.23
CA ASN A 49 -1.45 -2.70 12.52
C ASN A 49 0.02 -2.46 12.92
N GLY A 50 0.27 -1.36 13.63
CA GLY A 50 1.60 -0.95 14.06
C GLY A 50 2.15 -1.85 15.16
N LEU A 51 3.42 -2.21 15.02
CA LEU A 51 4.16 -2.94 16.05
C LEU A 51 4.71 -2.00 17.12
N GLU A 52 5.17 -2.58 18.23
CA GLU A 52 5.78 -1.83 19.32
C GLU A 52 6.98 -1.00 18.82
N HIS A 53 6.93 0.31 19.10
CA HIS A 53 7.96 1.28 18.68
C HIS A 53 8.18 1.32 17.16
N GLU A 54 7.17 1.00 16.36
CA GLU A 54 7.21 1.08 14.90
C GLU A 54 6.61 2.40 14.41
N ARG A 55 7.34 3.13 13.57
CA ARG A 55 6.81 4.34 12.91
C ARG A 55 6.03 3.97 11.65
N THR A 56 5.09 4.80 11.23
CA THR A 56 4.27 4.58 10.02
C THR A 56 5.09 4.23 8.78
N GLY A 57 6.23 4.90 8.54
CA GLY A 57 7.10 4.57 7.42
C GLY A 57 7.70 3.16 7.48
N GLU A 58 7.99 2.67 8.68
CA GLU A 58 8.52 1.31 8.88
C GLU A 58 7.43 0.26 8.70
N MET A 59 6.21 0.57 9.15
CA MET A 59 5.04 -0.24 8.87
C MET A 59 4.79 -0.34 7.36
N ILE A 60 4.86 0.77 6.61
CA ILE A 60 4.71 0.78 5.14
C ILE A 60 5.77 -0.10 4.47
N GLU A 61 7.03 -0.03 4.89
CA GLU A 61 8.10 -0.90 4.36
C GLU A 61 7.86 -2.38 4.69
N ARG A 62 7.29 -2.69 5.85
CA ARG A 62 7.01 -4.06 6.28
C ARG A 62 5.82 -4.68 5.56
N ILE A 63 4.70 -3.95 5.47
CA ILE A 63 3.46 -4.48 4.87
C ILE A 63 3.40 -4.23 3.36
N GLY A 64 4.13 -3.25 2.85
CA GLY A 64 4.10 -2.80 1.47
C GLY A 64 3.10 -1.64 1.24
N LEU A 65 3.47 -0.74 0.32
CA LEU A 65 2.67 0.44 -0.03
C LEU A 65 1.24 0.11 -0.47
N VAL A 66 1.05 -0.97 -1.23
CA VAL A 66 -0.28 -1.36 -1.76
C VAL A 66 -1.24 -1.70 -0.61
N ASN A 67 -0.82 -2.55 0.33
CA ASN A 67 -1.62 -2.92 1.50
C ASN A 67 -1.94 -1.70 2.39
N TYR A 68 -0.99 -0.76 2.49
CA TYR A 68 -1.23 0.49 3.22
C TYR A 68 -2.30 1.35 2.55
N LEU A 69 -2.23 1.53 1.23
CA LEU A 69 -3.20 2.31 0.46
C LEU A 69 -4.60 1.69 0.52
N GLU A 70 -4.70 0.37 0.36
CA GLU A 70 -5.96 -0.36 0.53
C GLU A 70 -6.55 -0.16 1.93
N GLY A 71 -5.69 -0.23 2.96
CA GLY A 71 -6.08 -0.06 4.35
C GLY A 71 -6.65 1.32 4.70
N ILE A 72 -6.25 2.36 3.97
CA ILE A 72 -6.72 3.74 4.16
C ILE A 72 -7.68 4.21 3.05
N GLY A 73 -8.16 3.28 2.20
CA GLY A 73 -9.13 3.58 1.16
C GLY A 73 -8.62 4.40 -0.03
N LEU A 74 -7.32 4.36 -0.34
CA LEU A 74 -6.74 5.04 -1.49
C LEU A 74 -6.46 4.09 -2.66
N GLU A 75 -6.74 4.55 -3.88
CA GLU A 75 -6.37 3.85 -5.10
C GLU A 75 -4.89 4.07 -5.46
N VAL A 76 -4.27 3.07 -6.08
CA VAL A 76 -2.88 3.15 -6.56
C VAL A 76 -2.75 4.10 -7.75
N ASP A 77 -1.74 4.97 -7.74
CA ASP A 77 -1.40 5.87 -8.84
C ASP A 77 0.08 5.73 -9.25
N PRO A 78 0.42 5.69 -10.55
CA PRO A 78 1.81 5.56 -11.01
C PRO A 78 2.76 6.66 -10.50
N ASN A 79 2.27 7.86 -10.20
CA ASN A 79 3.05 8.98 -9.65
C ASN A 79 3.45 8.77 -8.18
N MET A 80 2.97 7.70 -7.53
CA MET A 80 3.37 7.33 -6.17
C MET A 80 4.74 6.62 -6.12
N VAL A 81 5.25 6.13 -7.26
CA VAL A 81 6.52 5.41 -7.36
C VAL A 81 7.50 6.09 -8.31
N GLY A 82 8.80 6.03 -8.00
CA GLY A 82 9.84 6.55 -8.90
C GLY A 82 10.14 5.64 -10.10
N SER A 83 9.94 4.33 -9.92
CA SER A 83 10.05 3.32 -10.96
C SER A 83 9.26 2.07 -10.58
N PRO A 84 8.76 1.28 -11.54
CA PRO A 84 8.24 -0.05 -11.26
C PRO A 84 9.29 -0.92 -10.58
N HIS A 85 8.83 -1.91 -9.82
CA HIS A 85 9.71 -2.93 -9.24
C HIS A 85 10.42 -3.72 -10.35
N GLN A 86 11.66 -4.14 -10.08
CA GLN A 86 12.48 -4.89 -11.04
C GLN A 86 12.52 -6.41 -10.76
N SER A 87 12.04 -6.82 -9.59
CA SER A 87 11.94 -8.22 -9.19
C SER A 87 10.69 -8.86 -9.79
N SER A 88 10.72 -10.15 -10.13
CA SER A 88 9.54 -10.88 -10.60
C SER A 88 8.67 -11.45 -9.48
N TYR A 89 8.97 -11.17 -8.21
CA TYR A 89 8.17 -11.62 -7.07
C TYR A 89 6.93 -10.75 -6.88
N ILE A 90 5.94 -10.97 -7.74
CA ILE A 90 4.64 -10.29 -7.69
C ILE A 90 3.69 -11.15 -6.86
N ARG A 91 3.15 -10.56 -5.79
CA ARG A 91 2.01 -11.14 -5.09
C ARG A 91 0.77 -10.94 -5.94
N MET A 92 0.11 -12.04 -6.29
CA MET A 92 -1.16 -12.04 -7.00
C MET A 92 -2.20 -12.62 -6.04
N ASP A 93 -3.32 -11.94 -5.88
CA ASP A 93 -4.49 -12.53 -5.24
C ASP A 93 -5.19 -13.47 -6.25
N GLY A 94 -5.84 -14.53 -5.77
CA GLY A 94 -6.51 -15.53 -6.63
C GLY A 94 -5.62 -16.67 -7.15
N TRP A 95 -4.45 -16.91 -6.53
CA TRP A 95 -3.58 -18.03 -6.88
C TRP A 95 -4.30 -19.39 -6.82
N ASP A 96 -5.13 -19.59 -5.80
CA ASP A 96 -5.84 -20.86 -5.60
C ASP A 96 -6.81 -21.15 -6.77
N GLU A 97 -7.55 -20.13 -7.23
CA GLU A 97 -8.46 -20.24 -8.38
C GLU A 97 -7.71 -20.55 -9.68
N GLU A 98 -6.55 -19.91 -9.91
CA GLU A 98 -5.72 -20.18 -11.09
C GLU A 98 -5.04 -21.56 -11.03
N ALA A 99 -4.69 -22.03 -9.83
CA ALA A 99 -4.17 -23.37 -9.62
C ALA A 99 -5.23 -24.43 -9.92
N GLU A 100 -6.47 -24.25 -9.46
CA GLU A 100 -7.61 -25.13 -9.79
C GLU A 100 -7.82 -25.22 -11.29
N LYS A 101 -7.92 -24.07 -12.00
CA LYS A 101 -8.03 -24.02 -13.46
C LYS A 101 -6.90 -24.78 -14.17
N TRP A 102 -5.68 -24.73 -13.62
CA TRP A 102 -4.54 -25.47 -14.18
C TRP A 102 -4.69 -26.98 -14.02
N PHE A 103 -5.11 -27.45 -12.85
CA PHE A 103 -5.35 -28.87 -12.60
C PHE A 103 -6.49 -29.42 -13.47
N GLU A 104 -7.58 -28.65 -13.64
CA GLU A 104 -8.69 -29.00 -14.52
C GLU A 104 -8.22 -29.18 -15.97
N ARG A 105 -7.50 -28.19 -16.53
CA ARG A 105 -6.93 -28.28 -17.89
C ARG A 105 -6.00 -29.48 -18.05
N LYS A 106 -5.22 -29.81 -17.02
CA LYS A 106 -4.35 -30.98 -17.01
C LYS A 106 -5.13 -32.29 -17.04
N ALA A 107 -6.23 -32.38 -16.29
CA ALA A 107 -7.11 -33.53 -16.29
C ALA A 107 -7.80 -33.70 -17.64
N GLU A 108 -8.34 -32.63 -18.21
CA GLU A 108 -8.97 -32.62 -19.55
C GLU A 108 -7.98 -33.10 -20.63
N ALA A 109 -6.76 -32.56 -20.64
CA ALA A 109 -5.71 -32.94 -21.59
C ALA A 109 -5.22 -34.38 -21.42
N ALA A 110 -5.34 -34.98 -20.23
CA ALA A 110 -5.00 -36.38 -20.00
C ALA A 110 -6.14 -37.34 -20.39
N SER A 111 -7.38 -36.84 -20.46
CA SER A 111 -8.56 -37.60 -20.87
C SER A 111 -8.89 -37.54 -22.36
N ALA A 112 -8.23 -36.64 -23.10
CA ALA A 112 -8.33 -36.46 -24.55
C ALA A 112 -7.31 -37.33 -25.30
#